data_AF-A0A1Z8S4Z7-F1
#
_entry.id   AF-A0A1Z8S4Z7-F1
#
_cell.length_a   1.000
_cell.length_b   1.000
_cell.length_c   1.000
_cell.angle_alpha   90.00
_cell.angle_beta   90.00
_cell.angle_gamma   90.00
#
_symmetry.space_group_name_H-M   'P 1'
#
loop_
_entity.id
_entity.type
_entity.pdbx_description
1 polymer ?
#
loop_
_entity_poly.entity_id
_entity_poly.type
_entity_poly.pdbx_seq_one_letter_code
_entity_poly.pdbx_strand_id
1 'polypeptide(L)'
;MDLYKAASGMCRLANVDINDVVNFRFRRGAGQQEVYLELHAGSKKMRSYIDAQGNITEVDVRELHEKPSSSKLIDVANQLAKEGASMDAFRLGLDKS
;
A
#
# COMPACT_ATOMS: atom_id res chain seq x y z
N MET A 1 9.19 13.87 -21.83
CA MET A 1 8.18 13.41 -20.85
C MET A 1 7.59 14.63 -20.16
N ASP A 2 6.27 14.81 -20.22
CA ASP A 2 5.57 15.92 -19.55
C ASP A 2 5.12 15.46 -18.16
N LEU A 3 5.93 15.81 -17.15
CA LEU A 3 5.71 15.46 -15.74
C LEU A 3 4.33 15.90 -15.23
N TYR A 4 3.88 17.07 -15.71
CA TYR A 4 2.66 17.69 -15.27
C TYR A 4 1.44 16.91 -15.78
N LYS A 5 1.47 16.45 -17.03
CA LYS A 5 0.44 15.56 -17.58
C LYS A 5 0.37 14.23 -16.84
N ALA A 6 1.54 13.65 -16.53
CA ALA A 6 1.63 12.41 -15.76
C ALA A 6 1.00 12.55 -14.36
N ALA A 7 1.41 13.59 -13.61
CA ALA A 7 0.87 13.84 -12.28
C ALA A 7 -0.62 14.17 -12.31
N SER A 8 -1.06 15.00 -13.27
CA SER A 8 -2.48 15.32 -13.46
C SER A 8 -3.33 14.08 -13.75
N GLY A 9 -2.80 13.15 -14.57
CA GLY A 9 -3.44 11.88 -14.86
C GLY A 9 -3.62 11.01 -13.61
N MET A 10 -2.56 10.90 -12.80
CA MET A 10 -2.61 10.16 -11.52
C MET A 10 -3.62 10.77 -10.55
N CYS A 11 -3.63 12.09 -10.40
CA CYS A 11 -4.57 12.81 -9.52
C CYS A 11 -6.03 12.59 -9.96
N ARG A 12 -6.32 12.63 -11.27
CA ARG A 12 -7.67 12.32 -11.80
C ARG A 12 -8.09 10.89 -11.48
N LEU A 13 -7.20 9.91 -11.69
CA LEU A 13 -7.49 8.49 -11.40
C LEU A 13 -7.75 8.26 -9.90
N ALA A 14 -7.05 8.98 -9.03
CA ALA A 14 -7.21 8.88 -7.59
C ALA A 14 -8.35 9.75 -7.02
N ASN A 15 -9.02 10.55 -7.86
CA ASN A 15 -9.99 11.58 -7.46
C ASN A 15 -9.41 12.52 -6.39
N VAL A 16 -8.31 13.19 -6.74
CA VAL A 16 -7.52 14.09 -5.89
C VAL A 16 -7.22 15.37 -6.68
N ASP A 17 -7.24 16.53 -6.03
CA ASP A 17 -6.78 17.78 -6.66
C ASP A 17 -5.25 17.79 -6.73
N ILE A 18 -4.69 18.21 -7.87
CA ILE A 18 -3.24 18.37 -8.02
C ILE A 18 -2.67 19.40 -7.02
N ASN A 19 -3.48 20.38 -6.60
CA ASN A 19 -3.10 21.37 -5.59
C ASN A 19 -2.95 20.76 -4.19
N ASP A 20 -3.55 19.59 -3.94
CA ASP A 20 -3.44 18.86 -2.67
C ASP A 20 -2.17 18.00 -2.60
N VAL A 21 -1.40 17.93 -3.68
CA VAL A 21 -0.14 17.16 -3.72
C VAL A 21 0.92 17.89 -2.92
N VAL A 22 1.24 17.35 -1.74
CA VAL A 22 2.23 17.91 -0.82
C VAL A 22 3.65 17.39 -1.06
N ASN A 23 3.79 16.27 -1.78
CA ASN A 23 5.09 15.64 -2.02
C ASN A 23 5.10 14.93 -3.37
N PHE A 24 6.17 15.14 -4.12
CA PHE A 24 6.48 14.40 -5.32
C PHE A 24 7.88 13.78 -5.20
N ARG A 25 8.04 12.52 -5.62
CA ARG A 25 9.34 11.86 -5.58
C ARG A 25 9.56 10.96 -6.78
N PHE A 26 10.74 11.09 -7.37
CA PHE A 26 11.29 10.14 -8.33
C PHE A 26 12.14 9.13 -7.60
N ARG A 27 11.87 7.83 -7.83
CA ARG A 27 12.71 6.77 -7.31
C ARG A 27 12.97 5.73 -8.37
N ARG A 28 14.19 5.20 -8.35
CA ARG A 28 14.52 3.98 -9.08
C ARG A 28 13.82 2.82 -8.37
N GLY A 29 13.09 1.99 -9.13
CA GLY A 29 12.51 0.77 -8.58
C GLY A 29 13.59 -0.26 -8.26
N ALA A 30 13.21 -1.31 -7.52
CA ALA A 30 14.04 -2.49 -7.31
C ALA A 30 13.43 -3.64 -8.14
N GLY A 31 14.24 -4.36 -8.92
CA GLY A 31 13.77 -5.41 -9.84
C GLY A 31 13.59 -4.93 -11.28
N GLN A 32 12.56 -5.41 -11.99
CA GLN A 32 12.32 -5.11 -13.42
C GLN A 32 11.65 -3.75 -13.68
N GLN A 33 11.23 -3.02 -12.65
CA GLN A 33 10.63 -1.70 -12.80
C GLN A 33 11.72 -0.64 -12.55
N GLU A 34 12.10 0.08 -13.60
CA GLU A 34 13.30 0.93 -13.58
C GLU A 34 13.08 2.24 -12.82
N VAL A 35 11.93 2.91 -13.00
CA VAL A 35 11.64 4.21 -12.37
C VAL A 35 10.16 4.33 -12.02
N TYR A 36 9.85 4.94 -10.87
CA TYR A 36 8.48 5.31 -10.52
C TYR A 36 8.38 6.76 -9.99
N LEU A 37 7.23 7.38 -10.29
CA LEU A 37 6.76 8.64 -9.73
C LEU A 37 5.83 8.34 -8.55
N GLU A 38 6.11 8.96 -7.42
CA GLU A 38 5.27 8.86 -6.22
C GLU A 38 4.70 10.24 -5.88
N LEU A 39 3.37 10.30 -5.68
CA LEU A 39 2.63 11.50 -5.29
C LEU A 39 1.90 11.25 -3.98
N HIS A 40 1.95 12.22 -3.07
CA HIS A 40 1.23 12.18 -1.79
C HIS A 40 0.27 13.35 -1.73
N ALA A 41 -1.01 13.04 -1.47
CA ALA A 41 -2.04 14.05 -1.32
C ALA A 41 -3.00 13.63 -0.20
N GLY A 42 -3.00 14.39 0.90
CA GLY A 42 -3.74 14.03 2.11
C GLY A 42 -3.40 12.61 2.60
N SER A 43 -4.43 11.78 2.75
CA SER A 43 -4.31 10.36 3.12
C SER A 43 -4.08 9.42 1.93
N LYS A 44 -3.87 9.92 0.71
CA LYS A 44 -3.69 9.07 -0.47
C LYS A 44 -2.25 9.12 -0.96
N LYS A 45 -1.74 7.93 -1.28
CA LYS A 45 -0.43 7.72 -1.88
C LYS A 45 -0.63 7.08 -3.24
N MET A 46 -0.17 7.77 -4.28
CA MET A 46 -0.24 7.31 -5.66
C MET A 46 1.18 6.98 -6.14
N ARG A 47 1.34 5.85 -6.81
CA ARG A 47 2.60 5.47 -7.45
C ARG A 47 2.34 5.14 -8.90
N SER A 48 3.15 5.67 -9.79
CA SER A 48 3.11 5.32 -11.20
C SER A 48 4.46 4.87 -11.70
N TYR A 49 4.48 3.76 -12.43
CA TYR A 49 5.69 3.21 -13.04
C TYR A 49 5.89 3.80 -14.43
N ILE A 50 7.15 4.07 -14.76
CA ILE A 50 7.54 4.75 -15.99
C ILE A 50 8.45 3.80 -16.79
N ASP A 51 8.16 3.62 -18.07
CA ASP A 51 9.01 2.85 -19.00
C ASP A 51 10.25 3.67 -19.45
N ALA A 52 11.17 3.03 -20.17
CA ALA A 52 12.39 3.68 -20.66
C ALA A 52 12.10 4.85 -21.63
N GLN A 53 10.91 4.92 -22.20
CA GLN A 53 10.43 5.96 -23.10
C GLN A 53 9.72 7.11 -22.36
N GLY A 54 9.54 7.00 -21.04
CA GLY A 54 8.90 8.01 -20.20
C GLY A 54 7.37 7.91 -20.16
N ASN A 55 6.77 6.81 -20.59
CA ASN A 55 5.33 6.59 -20.51
C ASN A 55 4.94 5.95 -19.19
N ILE A 56 3.77 6.35 -18.67
CA ILE A 56 3.16 5.69 -17.52
C ILE A 56 2.62 4.33 -17.96
N THR A 57 3.05 3.26 -17.30
CA THR A 57 2.59 1.89 -17.57
C THR A 57 1.50 1.44 -16.60
N GLU A 58 1.59 1.86 -15.34
CA GLU A 58 0.66 1.45 -14.28
C GLU A 58 0.55 2.56 -13.24
N VAL A 59 -0.63 2.65 -12.59
CA VAL A 59 -0.90 3.57 -11.49
C VAL A 59 -1.51 2.77 -10.33
N ASP A 60 -0.78 2.69 -9.22
CA ASP A 60 -1.19 2.09 -7.95
C ASP A 60 -1.65 3.22 -7.01
N VAL A 61 -2.90 3.16 -6.54
CA VAL A 61 -3.46 4.14 -5.60
C VAL A 61 -3.73 3.42 -4.28
N ARG A 62 -3.10 3.89 -3.21
CA ARG A 62 -3.27 3.34 -1.86
C ARG A 62 -3.74 4.42 -0.91
N GLU A 63 -4.64 4.05 -0.01
CA GLU A 63 -4.87 4.84 1.18
C GLU A 63 -3.69 4.66 2.14
N LEU A 64 -3.04 5.77 2.45
CA LEU A 64 -2.11 5.92 3.54
C LEU A 64 -2.95 5.89 4.83
N HIS A 65 -3.32 4.70 5.28
CA HIS A 65 -3.82 4.55 6.63
C HIS A 65 -2.74 5.06 7.59
N GLU A 66 -3.14 5.90 8.56
CA GLU A 66 -2.30 6.20 9.71
C GLU A 66 -1.77 4.87 10.23
N LYS A 67 -0.43 4.77 10.36
CA LYS A 67 0.32 3.59 10.80
C LYS A 67 -0.59 2.67 11.60
N PRO A 68 -0.85 1.41 11.18
CA PRO A 68 -1.58 0.50 12.05
C PRO A 68 -0.82 0.52 13.36
N SER A 69 -1.43 1.09 14.40
CA SER A 69 -0.76 1.24 15.67
C SER A 69 -0.30 -0.17 16.03
N SER A 70 0.99 -0.33 16.32
CA SER A 70 1.59 -1.65 16.57
C SER A 70 0.75 -2.49 17.55
N SER A 71 -0.02 -1.83 18.41
CA SER A 71 -1.03 -2.42 19.27
C SER A 71 -2.09 -3.26 18.54
N LYS A 72 -2.72 -2.78 17.45
CA LYS A 72 -3.79 -3.53 16.75
C LYS A 72 -3.26 -4.81 16.10
N LEU A 73 -2.03 -4.80 15.59
CA LEU A 73 -1.40 -5.99 15.04
C LEU A 73 -1.03 -7.01 16.13
N ILE A 74 -0.58 -6.52 17.30
CA ILE A 74 -0.33 -7.35 18.48
C ILE A 74 -1.65 -7.94 19.02
N ASP A 75 -2.73 -7.17 19.04
CA ASP A 75 -4.04 -7.62 19.50
C ASP A 75 -4.61 -8.71 18.59
N VAL A 76 -4.47 -8.56 17.26
CA VAL A 76 -4.85 -9.59 16.28
C VAL A 76 -3.97 -10.84 16.44
N ALA A 77 -2.65 -10.68 16.62
CA ALA A 77 -1.76 -11.82 16.87
C ALA A 77 -2.12 -12.55 18.18
N ASN A 78 -2.47 -11.82 19.23
CA ASN A 78 -2.92 -12.39 20.51
C ASN A 78 -4.27 -13.09 20.41
N GLN A 79 -5.19 -12.57 19.59
CA GLN A 79 -6.48 -13.23 19.31
C GLN A 79 -6.27 -14.53 18.54
N LEU A 80 -5.45 -14.52 17.48
CA LEU A 80 -5.11 -15.73 16.71
C LEU A 80 -4.39 -16.78 17.57
N ALA A 81 -3.50 -16.37 18.49
CA ALA A 81 -2.85 -17.28 19.42
C ALA A 81 -3.84 -17.92 20.41
N LYS A 82 -4.84 -17.17 20.89
CA LYS A 82 -5.92 -17.71 21.74
C LYS A 82 -6.82 -18.70 20.97
N GLU A 83 -7.13 -18.42 19.72
CA GLU A 83 -7.89 -19.33 18.85
C GLU A 83 -7.10 -20.61 18.54
N GLY A 84 -5.80 -20.51 18.29
CA GLY A 84 -4.90 -21.67 18.13
C GLY A 84 -4.85 -22.55 19.39
N ALA A 85 -4.76 -21.94 20.58
CA ALA A 85 -4.81 -22.65 21.85
C ALA A 85 -6.16 -23.34 22.10
N SER A 86 -7.28 -22.75 21.67
CA SER A 86 -8.61 -23.37 21.72
C SER A 86 -8.73 -24.59 20.79
N MET A 87 -8.10 -24.54 19.61
CA MET A 87 -8.07 -25.65 18.66
C MET A 87 -7.23 -26.84 19.16
N ASP A 88 -6.11 -26.58 19.84
CA ASP A 88 -5.28 -27.64 20.42
C ASP A 88 -5.92 -28.28 21.66
N ALA A 89 -6.63 -27.50 22.49
CA ALA A 89 -7.42 -28.03 23.59
C ALA A 89 -8.59 -28.91 23.10
N PHE A 90 -9.22 -28.55 21.98
CA PHE A 90 -10.26 -29.37 21.33
C PHE A 90 -9.69 -30.70 20.80
N ARG A 91 -8.51 -30.67 20.14
CA ARG A 91 -7.83 -31.88 19.66
C ARG A 91 -7.40 -32.81 20.81
N LEU A 92 -6.86 -32.26 21.89
CA LEU A 92 -6.49 -33.04 23.09
C LEU A 92 -7.71 -33.63 23.82
N GLY A 93 -8.90 -33.05 23.65
CA GLY A 93 -10.16 -33.59 24.17
C GLY A 93 -10.82 -34.68 23.31
N LEU A 94 -10.40 -34.83 22.04
CA LEU A 94 -10.92 -35.84 21.12
C LEU A 94 -10.16 -37.18 21.14
N ASP A 95 -8.98 -37.24 21.76
CA ASP A 95 -8.17 -38.48 21.90
C ASP A 95 -8.55 -39.33 23.14
N LYS A 96 -9.68 -39.04 23.79
CA LYS A 96 -10.24 -39.90 24.84
C LYS A 96 -11.62 -40.45 24.42
N SER A 97 -11.61 -41.39 23.48
CA SER A 97 -12.70 -42.35 23.25
C SER A 97 -12.15 -43.74 23.04
#